data_AF-A0A2N9MFZ0-F1
#
_entry.id   AF-A0A2N9MFZ0-F1
#
_cell.length_a   1.000
_cell.length_b   1.000
_cell.length_c   1.000
_cell.angle_alpha   90.00
_cell.angle_beta   90.00
_cell.angle_gamma   90.00
#
_symmetry.space_group_name_H-M   'P 1'
#
loop_
_entity.id
_entity.type
_entity.pdbx_description
1 polymer ?
#
loop_
_entity_poly.entity_id
_entity_poly.type
_entity_poly.pdbx_seq_one_letter_code
_entity_poly.pdbx_strand_id
1 'polypeptide(L)' 'MGRTHSNAYRQVSRFFPGKFTPRMKVLCGKACTEELEATARQLGWEESDCEWRRVVERKDIDIVDIATPGYLHQGY' A
#
# COMPACT_ATOMS: atom_id res chain seq x y z
N MET A 1 3.78 -2.37 -10.12
CA MET A 1 4.81 -1.83 -9.21
C MET A 1 4.64 -2.26 -7.73
N GLY A 2 3.47 -2.71 -7.27
CA GLY A 2 3.22 -2.97 -5.83
C GLY A 2 4.18 -3.91 -5.09
N ARG A 3 4.69 -4.98 -5.72
CA ARG A 3 5.67 -5.88 -5.05
C ARG A 3 7.00 -5.17 -4.75
N THR A 4 7.50 -4.38 -5.70
CA THR A 4 8.76 -3.63 -5.57
C THR A 4 8.65 -2.60 -4.45
N HIS A 5 7.53 -1.86 -4.39
CA HIS A 5 7.30 -0.85 -3.37
C HIS A 5 7.13 -1.48 -1.98
N SER A 6 6.38 -2.59 -1.88
CA SER A 6 6.29 -3.38 -0.64
C SER A 6 7.67 -3.83 -0.15
N ASN A 7 8.56 -4.25 -1.06
CA ASN A 7 9.94 -4.58 -0.69
C ASN A 7 10.71 -3.35 -0.18
N ALA A 8 10.61 -2.22 -0.87
CA ALA A 8 11.28 -0.99 -0.46
C ALA A 8 10.84 -0.55 0.95
N TYR A 9 9.53 -0.52 1.23
CA TYR A 9 9.02 -0.14 2.56
C TYR A 9 9.51 -1.06 3.69
N ARG A 10 9.61 -2.37 3.46
CA ARG A 10 10.19 -3.28 4.46
C ARG A 10 11.68 -3.06 4.72
N GLN A 11 12.41 -2.58 3.72
CA GLN A 11 13.87 -2.44 3.80
C GLN A 11 14.31 -1.02 4.19
N VAL A 12 13.48 0.00 3.97
CA VAL A 12 13.90 1.42 4.09
C VAL A 12 14.50 1.76 5.45
N SER A 13 13.97 1.22 6.55
CA SER A 13 14.51 1.46 7.90
C SER A 13 15.93 0.91 8.10
N ARG A 14 16.36 -0.08 7.29
CA ARG A 14 17.73 -0.59 7.31
C ARG A 14 18.72 0.38 6.65
N PHE A 15 18.26 1.17 5.69
CA PHE A 15 19.05 2.19 5.00
C PHE A 15 19.02 3.53 5.74
N PHE A 16 17.95 3.81 6.51
CA PHE A 16 17.75 5.05 7.26
C PHE A 16 17.43 4.77 8.73
N PRO A 17 18.39 4.25 9.52
CA PRO A 17 18.14 3.82 10.89
C PRO A 17 17.66 4.98 11.78
N GLY A 18 16.60 4.72 12.55
CA GLY A 18 16.03 5.67 13.53
C GLY A 18 15.28 6.86 12.92
N LYS A 19 15.15 6.94 11.59
CA LYS A 19 14.45 8.05 10.92
C LYS A 19 12.98 7.74 10.65
N PHE A 20 12.71 6.56 10.11
CA PHE A 20 11.37 6.17 9.69
C PHE A 20 11.15 4.69 9.96
N THR A 21 9.96 4.35 10.46
CA THR A 21 9.47 2.97 10.60
C THR A 21 8.12 2.90 9.89
N PRO A 22 8.11 2.65 8.56
CA PRO A 22 6.87 2.62 7.82
C PRO A 22 6.00 1.47 8.31
N ARG A 23 4.72 1.78 8.53
CA ARG A 23 3.68 0.78 8.74
C ARG A 23 3.00 0.52 7.41
N MET A 24 3.18 -0.68 6.85
CA MET A 24 2.49 -1.08 5.63
C MET A 24 1.02 -1.38 5.95
N LYS A 25 0.20 -0.33 5.98
CA LYS A 25 -1.14 -0.38 6.54
C LYS A 25 -2.13 -1.11 5.64
N VAL A 26 -2.51 -0.52 4.49
CA VAL A 26 -3.51 -1.08 3.57
C VAL A 26 -2.90 -1.34 2.19
N LEU A 27 -3.09 -2.55 1.65
CA LEU A 27 -2.91 -2.81 0.21
C LEU A 27 -4.26 -2.62 -0.52
N CYS A 28 -4.34 -1.65 -1.44
CA CYS A 28 -5.56 -1.41 -2.21
C CYS A 28 -5.53 -2.12 -3.57
N GLY A 29 -6.56 -2.91 -3.87
CA GLY A 29 -6.75 -3.62 -5.13
C GLY A 29 -7.91 -3.08 -5.96
N LYS A 30 -8.14 -3.68 -7.14
CA LYS A 30 -9.27 -3.33 -8.03
C LYS A 30 -10.59 -4.00 -7.61
N ALA A 31 -10.53 -5.13 -6.92
CA ALA A 31 -11.69 -5.93 -6.54
C ALA A 31 -11.50 -6.56 -5.17
N CYS A 32 -12.58 -6.67 -4.40
CA CYS A 32 -12.59 -7.29 -3.09
C CYS A 32 -12.61 -8.82 -3.27
N THR A 33 -11.44 -9.44 -3.29
CA THR A 33 -11.25 -10.88 -3.51
C THR A 33 -10.35 -11.49 -2.44
N GLU A 34 -10.47 -12.80 -2.23
CA GLU A 34 -9.56 -13.55 -1.35
C GLU A 34 -8.10 -13.45 -1.83
N GLU A 35 -7.88 -13.33 -3.13
CA GLU A 35 -6.53 -13.15 -3.72
C GLU A 35 -5.90 -11.81 -3.29
N LEU A 36 -6.70 -10.74 -3.19
CA LEU A 36 -6.21 -9.45 -2.70
C LEU A 36 -5.75 -9.56 -1.24
N GLU A 37 -6.56 -10.19 -0.39
CA GLU A 37 -6.20 -10.42 1.02
C GLU A 37 -4.97 -11.31 1.15
N ALA A 38 -4.89 -12.40 0.36
CA ALA A 38 -3.74 -13.29 0.33
C ALA A 38 -2.47 -12.55 -0.11
N THR A 39 -2.59 -11.69 -1.12
CA THR A 39 -1.48 -10.85 -1.60
C THR A 39 -1.05 -9.84 -0.54
N ALA A 40 -1.99 -9.19 0.16
CA ALA A 40 -1.69 -8.28 1.26
C ALA A 40 -0.89 -8.99 2.36
N ARG A 41 -1.38 -10.15 2.83
CA ARG A 41 -0.68 -11.00 3.81
C ARG A 41 0.71 -11.42 3.32
N GLN A 42 0.82 -11.92 2.09
CA GLN A 42 2.09 -12.36 1.51
C GLN A 42 3.12 -11.22 1.44
N LEU A 43 2.67 -10.00 1.12
CA LEU A 43 3.51 -8.82 1.03
C LEU A 43 3.71 -8.13 2.38
N GLY A 44 3.07 -8.58 3.46
CA GLY A 44 3.23 -8.06 4.82
C GLY A 44 2.41 -6.80 5.12
N TRP A 45 1.35 -6.54 4.37
CA TRP A 45 0.38 -5.49 4.68
C TRP A 45 -0.61 -5.98 5.74
N GLU A 46 -1.06 -5.10 6.62
CA GLU A 46 -1.96 -5.46 7.73
C GLU A 46 -3.38 -5.78 7.26
N GLU A 47 -3.85 -5.08 6.24
CA GLU A 47 -5.20 -5.21 5.69
C GLU A 47 -5.22 -4.93 4.19
N SER A 48 -6.36 -5.16 3.56
CA SER A 48 -6.62 -4.82 2.17
C SER A 48 -8.00 -4.19 1.99
N ASP A 49 -8.12 -3.32 0.99
CA ASP A 49 -9.41 -2.75 0.55
C ASP A 49 -9.47 -2.75 -0.98
N CYS A 50 -10.67 -2.72 -1.56
CA CYS A 50 -10.86 -2.57 -3.00
C CYS A 50 -11.39 -1.19 -3.41
N GLU A 51 -11.70 -0.32 -2.45
CA GLU A 51 -12.16 1.05 -2.71
C GLU A 51 -11.12 2.07 -2.25
N TRP A 52 -10.27 2.51 -3.17
CA TRP A 52 -9.19 3.44 -2.87
C TRP A 52 -9.68 4.76 -2.26
N ARG A 53 -10.90 5.22 -2.60
CA ARG A 53 -11.52 6.43 -2.03
C ARG A 53 -11.69 6.32 -0.52
N ARG A 54 -12.09 5.14 -0.02
CA ARG A 54 -12.18 4.89 1.43
C ARG A 54 -10.80 4.92 2.08
N VAL A 55 -9.78 4.39 1.40
CA VAL A 55 -8.40 4.36 1.91
C VAL A 55 -7.82 5.78 2.04
N VAL A 56 -8.04 6.65 1.07
CA VAL A 56 -7.50 8.03 1.13
C VAL A 56 -8.20 8.92 2.15
N GLU A 57 -9.44 8.60 2.54
CA GLU A 57 -10.20 9.33 3.57
C GLU A 57 -9.82 8.92 5.00
N ARG A 58 -9.01 7.87 5.16
CA ARG A 58 -8.61 7.36 6.47
C ARG A 58 -7.59 8.28 7.15
N LYS A 59 -7.87 8.61 8.40
CA LYS A 59 -7.01 9.45 9.25
C LYS A 59 -5.74 8.74 9.73
N ASP A 60 -5.66 7.42 9.60
CA ASP A 60 -4.50 6.60 9.99
C ASP A 60 -3.58 6.27 8.81
N ILE A 61 -3.76 6.93 7.66
CA ILE A 61 -2.93 6.79 6.46
C ILE A 61 -2.18 8.10 6.21
N ASP A 62 -0.86 8.07 6.43
CA ASP A 62 0.01 9.24 6.25
C ASP A 62 0.50 9.44 4.80
N ILE A 63 0.65 8.33 4.06
CA ILE A 63 1.22 8.33 2.71
C ILE A 63 0.41 7.37 1.83
N VAL A 64 0.08 7.83 0.62
CA VAL A 64 -0.56 7.02 -0.44
C VAL A 64 0.43 6.84 -1.58
N ASP A 65 0.70 5.59 -1.93
CA ASP A 65 1.62 5.21 -3.00
C ASP A 65 0.84 4.66 -4.19
N ILE A 66 0.81 5.43 -5.29
CA ILE A 66 0.02 5.12 -6.48
C ILE A 66 0.85 4.27 -7.46
N ALA A 67 0.69 2.95 -7.37
CA ALA A 67 1.37 1.97 -8.22
C ALA A 67 0.53 1.49 -9.43
N THR A 68 -0.56 2.19 -9.74
CA THR A 68 -1.50 1.89 -10.84
C THR A 68 -0.98 2.43 -12.19
N PRO A 69 -1.55 2.00 -13.34
CA PRO A 69 -1.24 2.60 -14.65
C PRO A 69 -1.41 4.13 -14.66
N GLY A 70 -0.55 4.84 -15.41
CA GLY A 70 -0.46 6.30 -15.39
C GLY A 70 -1.77 7.04 -15.69
N TYR A 71 -2.66 6.48 -16.51
CA TYR A 71 -3.96 7.10 -16.81
C TYR A 71 -4.90 7.18 -15.59
N LEU A 72 -4.59 6.48 -14.49
CA LEU A 72 -5.33 6.56 -13.23
C LEU A 72 -4.74 7.55 -12.23
N HIS A 73 -3.62 8.23 -12.56
CA HIS A 73 -2.93 9.12 -11.61
C HIS A 73 -3.59 10.48 -11.46
N GLN A 74 -4.27 10.97 -12.51
CA GLN A 74 -4.84 12.32 -12.52
C GLN A 74 -6.11 12.47 -11.68
N GLY A 75 -6.61 11.38 -11.09
CA GLY A 75 -7.89 11.37 -10.39
C GLY A 75 -9.07 11.63 -11.35
N TYR A 76 -10.27 11.22 -10.94
CA TYR A 76 -11.51 11.84 -11.41
C TYR A 76 -12.08 12.61 -10.23
#